data_AF-A0A9E8SDK7-F1
#
_entry.id   AF-A0A9E8SDK7-F1
#
_cell.length_a   1.000
_cell.length_b   1.000
_cell.length_c   1.000
_cell.angle_alpha   90.00
_cell.angle_beta   90.00
_cell.angle_gamma   90.00
#
_symmetry.space_group_name_H-M   'P 1'
#
loop_
_entity.id
_entity.type
_entity.pdbx_description
1 polymer ?
#
loop_
_entity_poly.entity_id
_entity_poly.type
_entity_poly.pdbx_seq_one_letter_code
_entity_poly.pdbx_strand_id
1 'polypeptide(L)'
;MPQIHVFSQYRDIQIRVRDFTVSTIITQPLCNGDLGNIQLAANDVEPQYFFSIYQGATLVNSVGPITENNYTFGNLNPGTYTVNVGTEDGCTFTDDVEIIEPPLLTATSALTIPLTCNDGEITVYPVGGTAPYFYFVNSTTDFQTVPRNSSYSSRCL
;
A
#
# COMPACT_ATOMS: atom_id res chain seq x y z
N MET A 1 5.03 68.04 -16.84
CA MET A 1 5.48 66.63 -16.93
C MET A 1 5.58 66.08 -15.52
N PRO A 2 4.63 65.25 -15.05
CA PRO A 2 4.71 64.67 -13.72
C PRO A 2 5.52 63.38 -13.79
N GLN A 3 6.64 63.33 -13.09
CA GLN A 3 7.36 62.10 -12.78
C GLN A 3 6.82 61.59 -11.45
N ILE A 4 5.91 60.63 -11.49
CA ILE A 4 5.46 59.90 -10.31
C ILE A 4 6.52 58.83 -10.05
N HIS A 5 7.45 59.14 -9.14
CA HIS A 5 8.29 58.14 -8.50
C HIS A 5 7.43 57.37 -7.50
N VAL A 6 7.02 56.16 -7.85
CA VAL A 6 6.44 55.23 -6.89
C VAL A 6 7.59 54.60 -6.09
N PHE A 7 8.00 55.26 -5.01
CA PHE A 7 8.82 54.62 -3.98
C PHE A 7 7.93 53.68 -3.19
N SER A 8 7.82 52.46 -3.69
CA SER A 8 7.02 51.39 -3.12
C SER A 8 7.72 50.83 -1.89
N GLN A 9 7.42 51.40 -0.72
CA GLN A 9 7.86 50.95 0.60
C GLN A 9 7.09 49.70 1.04
N TYR A 10 7.10 48.64 0.23
CA TYR A 10 6.67 47.33 0.72
C TYR A 10 7.90 46.59 1.20
N ARG A 11 8.03 46.48 2.54
CA ARG A 11 8.89 45.47 3.15
C ARG A 11 8.46 44.13 2.56
N ASP A 12 9.38 43.50 1.82
CA ASP A 12 9.37 42.09 1.45
C ASP A 12 7.98 41.45 1.37
N ILE A 13 7.26 41.68 0.27
CA ILE A 13 6.15 40.80 -0.09
C ILE A 13 6.79 39.44 -0.41
N GLN A 14 6.90 38.59 0.62
CA GLN A 14 7.17 37.17 0.46
C GLN A 14 5.92 36.58 -0.18
N ILE A 15 5.85 36.60 -1.53
CA ILE A 15 4.90 35.75 -2.23
C ILE A 15 5.32 34.32 -1.85
N ARG A 16 4.56 33.69 -0.95
CA ARG A 16 4.74 32.27 -0.66
C ARG A 16 4.41 31.55 -1.96
N VAL A 17 5.46 31.15 -2.69
CA VAL A 17 5.31 30.26 -3.84
C VAL A 17 4.61 29.01 -3.31
N ARG A 18 3.47 28.70 -3.91
CA ARG A 18 2.72 27.47 -3.68
C ARG A 18 3.51 26.38 -4.39
N ASP A 19 4.36 25.69 -3.64
CA ASP A 19 5.11 24.55 -4.18
C ASP A 19 4.15 23.37 -4.27
N PHE A 20 3.64 23.13 -5.47
CA PHE A 20 2.80 21.96 -5.74
C PHE A 20 3.59 20.69 -5.43
N THR A 21 3.08 19.90 -4.49
CA THR A 21 3.69 18.63 -4.08
C THR A 21 2.63 17.54 -4.03
N VAL A 22 3.03 16.30 -4.29
CA VAL A 22 2.16 15.13 -4.21
C VAL A 22 2.69 14.18 -3.14
N SER A 23 1.82 13.83 -2.19
CA SER A 23 2.08 12.76 -1.22
C SER A 23 1.55 11.44 -1.79
N THR A 24 2.42 10.43 -1.85
CA THR A 24 2.05 9.09 -2.33
C THR A 24 2.17 8.08 -1.19
N ILE A 25 1.09 7.34 -0.94
CA ILE A 25 1.03 6.27 0.07
C ILE A 25 0.69 4.97 -0.64
N ILE A 26 1.55 3.95 -0.48
CA ILE A 26 1.38 2.64 -1.11
C ILE A 26 1.03 1.64 -0.01
N THR A 27 -0.13 1.00 -0.13
CA THR A 27 -0.52 -0.13 0.72
C THR A 27 -0.17 -1.42 -0.02
N GLN A 28 0.86 -2.10 0.46
CA GLN A 28 1.30 -3.37 -0.11
C GLN A 28 0.33 -4.51 0.26
N PRO A 29 0.11 -5.48 -0.64
CA PRO A 29 -0.62 -6.71 -0.31
C PRO A 29 0.06 -7.48 0.82
N LEU A 30 -0.75 -8.09 1.70
CA LEU A 30 -0.25 -8.83 2.87
C LEU A 30 0.07 -10.30 2.57
N CYS A 31 -0.66 -10.88 1.62
CA CYS A 31 -0.52 -12.26 1.19
C CYS A 31 -0.10 -12.30 -0.29
N ASN A 32 0.57 -13.38 -0.69
CA ASN A 32 0.87 -13.60 -2.10
C ASN A 32 -0.44 -13.76 -2.88
N GLY A 33 -0.61 -13.02 -3.97
CA GLY A 33 -1.84 -12.97 -4.78
C GLY A 33 -2.88 -11.94 -4.33
N ASP A 34 -2.66 -11.24 -3.21
CA ASP A 34 -3.52 -10.13 -2.80
C ASP A 34 -3.28 -8.89 -3.66
N LEU A 35 -4.24 -7.96 -3.62
CA LEU A 35 -4.16 -6.68 -4.31
C LEU A 35 -3.69 -5.57 -3.36
N GLY A 36 -2.96 -4.60 -3.90
CA GLY A 36 -2.52 -3.40 -3.20
C GLY A 36 -3.37 -2.16 -3.53
N ASN A 37 -2.97 -1.04 -2.93
CA ASN A 37 -3.59 0.27 -3.15
C ASN A 37 -2.51 1.36 -3.29
N ILE A 38 -2.80 2.36 -4.11
CA ILE A 38 -2.01 3.59 -4.22
C ILE A 38 -2.93 4.76 -3.89
N GLN A 39 -2.58 5.54 -2.88
CA GLN A 39 -3.25 6.79 -2.54
C GLN A 39 -2.34 7.96 -2.91
N LEU A 40 -2.90 8.91 -3.66
CA LEU A 40 -2.25 10.15 -4.04
C LEU A 40 -2.95 11.30 -3.32
N ALA A 41 -2.18 12.31 -2.89
CA ALA A 41 -2.72 13.55 -2.36
C ALA A 41 -1.95 14.75 -2.89
N ALA A 42 -2.65 15.65 -3.58
CA ALA A 42 -2.12 16.93 -4.02
C ALA A 42 -2.12 17.94 -2.85
N ASN A 43 -1.01 18.64 -2.66
CA ASN A 43 -0.82 19.62 -1.60
C ASN A 43 -0.47 20.99 -2.18
N ASP A 44 -0.85 22.04 -1.44
CA ASP A 44 -0.50 23.43 -1.73
C ASP A 44 -0.93 23.92 -3.13
N VAL A 45 -2.11 23.50 -3.62
CA VAL A 45 -2.69 23.94 -4.90
C VAL A 45 -4.22 24.11 -4.77
N GLU A 46 -4.85 24.83 -5.69
CA GLU A 46 -6.30 25.05 -5.70
C GLU A 46 -7.09 23.78 -6.11
N PRO A 47 -8.36 23.66 -5.68
CA PRO A 47 -9.18 22.49 -5.97
C PRO A 47 -9.51 22.35 -7.45
N GLN A 48 -9.83 21.11 -7.83
CA GLN A 48 -10.03 20.58 -9.18
C GLN A 48 -8.82 19.77 -9.66
N TYR A 49 -8.81 18.51 -9.21
CA TYR A 49 -7.73 17.56 -9.38
C TYR A 49 -8.09 16.48 -10.39
N PHE A 50 -7.07 16.05 -11.12
CA PHE A 50 -7.08 14.91 -12.01
C PHE A 50 -6.02 13.93 -11.54
N PHE A 51 -6.39 12.70 -11.23
CA PHE A 51 -5.46 11.63 -10.88
C PHE A 51 -5.56 10.54 -11.95
N SER A 52 -4.43 10.03 -12.41
CA SER A 52 -4.39 8.87 -13.28
C SER A 52 -3.22 7.96 -12.95
N ILE A 53 -3.41 6.68 -13.24
CA ILE A 53 -2.39 5.66 -13.07
C ILE A 53 -2.22 4.87 -14.36
N TYR A 54 -0.97 4.60 -14.70
CA TYR A 54 -0.58 3.87 -15.89
C TYR A 54 0.26 2.67 -15.51
N GLN A 55 0.20 1.64 -16.34
CA GLN A 55 1.15 0.53 -16.31
C GLN A 55 1.82 0.46 -17.67
N GLY A 56 3.08 0.91 -17.73
CA GLY A 56 3.74 1.20 -19.00
C GLY A 56 2.97 2.28 -19.79
N ALA A 57 2.55 1.95 -21.02
CA ALA A 57 1.79 2.87 -21.87
C ALA A 57 0.26 2.80 -21.68
N THR A 58 -0.24 1.87 -20.86
CA THR A 58 -1.68 1.62 -20.73
C THR A 58 -2.25 2.38 -19.54
N LEU A 59 -3.33 3.13 -19.77
CA LEU A 59 -4.10 3.75 -18.69
C LEU A 59 -4.86 2.68 -17.90
N VAL A 60 -4.56 2.57 -16.61
CA VAL A 60 -5.20 1.60 -15.71
C VAL A 60 -6.48 2.19 -15.14
N ASN A 61 -6.41 3.42 -14.61
CA ASN A 61 -7.56 4.13 -14.07
C ASN A 61 -7.28 5.63 -14.04
N SER A 62 -8.33 6.44 -14.11
CA SER A 62 -8.28 7.88 -13.95
C SER A 62 -9.53 8.40 -13.26
N VAL A 63 -9.38 9.44 -12.46
CA VAL A 63 -10.46 10.20 -11.87
C VAL A 63 -10.18 11.69 -12.06
N GLY A 64 -11.24 12.48 -12.25
CA GLY A 64 -11.13 13.92 -12.37
C GLY A 64 -12.17 14.47 -13.35
N PRO A 65 -12.56 15.74 -13.20
CA PRO A 65 -12.16 16.64 -12.12
C PRO A 65 -12.83 16.28 -10.77
N ILE A 66 -12.07 16.33 -9.67
CA ILE A 66 -12.61 16.20 -8.30
C ILE A 66 -12.10 17.32 -7.39
N THR A 67 -12.86 17.68 -6.37
CA THR A 67 -12.48 18.71 -5.40
C THR A 67 -11.71 18.16 -4.19
N GLU A 68 -11.81 16.85 -3.96
CA GLU A 68 -11.03 16.17 -2.92
C GLU A 68 -9.57 16.14 -3.36
N ASN A 69 -8.67 16.58 -2.49
CA ASN A 69 -7.24 16.68 -2.83
C ASN A 69 -6.54 15.33 -2.79
N ASN A 70 -7.23 14.24 -2.49
CA ASN A 70 -6.70 12.90 -2.45
C ASN A 70 -7.60 11.89 -3.16
N TYR A 71 -7.00 10.82 -3.67
CA TYR A 71 -7.71 9.72 -4.27
C TYR A 71 -6.94 8.41 -4.10
N THR A 72 -7.67 7.33 -3.86
CA THR A 72 -7.10 5.98 -3.70
C THR A 72 -7.49 5.10 -4.87
N PHE A 73 -6.50 4.67 -5.64
CA PHE A 73 -6.61 3.57 -6.58
C PHE A 73 -6.45 2.26 -5.82
N GLY A 74 -7.52 1.48 -5.71
CA GLY A 74 -7.50 0.17 -5.06
C GLY A 74 -7.57 -0.99 -6.02
N ASN A 75 -7.40 -2.20 -5.49
CA ASN A 75 -7.48 -3.46 -6.22
C ASN A 75 -6.44 -3.56 -7.36
N LEU A 76 -5.22 -3.10 -7.09
CA LEU A 76 -4.12 -3.13 -8.05
C LEU A 76 -3.27 -4.37 -7.85
N ASN A 77 -2.90 -5.04 -8.94
CA ASN A 77 -1.96 -6.15 -8.90
C ASN A 77 -0.54 -5.66 -8.53
N PRO A 78 0.32 -6.54 -8.02
CA PRO A 78 1.74 -6.24 -7.88
C PRO A 78 2.36 -5.83 -9.22
N GLY A 79 3.23 -4.82 -9.19
CA GLY A 79 3.89 -4.25 -10.36
C GLY A 79 4.22 -2.77 -10.21
N THR A 80 4.91 -2.24 -11.23
CA THR A 80 5.25 -0.82 -11.32
C THR A 80 4.13 -0.04 -12.00
N TYR A 81 3.78 1.09 -11.40
CA TYR A 81 2.77 2.03 -11.90
C TYR A 81 3.38 3.41 -12.03
N THR A 82 3.05 4.10 -13.12
CA THR A 82 3.34 5.53 -13.28
C THR A 82 2.12 6.30 -12.84
N VAL A 83 2.25 7.11 -11.79
CA VAL A 83 1.18 7.94 -11.26
C VAL A 83 1.29 9.34 -11.83
N ASN A 84 0.15 9.90 -12.24
CA ASN A 84 0.06 11.26 -12.76
C ASN A 84 -0.99 12.03 -11.94
N VAL A 85 -0.61 13.24 -11.52
CA VAL A 85 -1.51 14.19 -10.85
C VAL A 85 -1.49 15.49 -11.63
N GLY A 86 -2.67 15.97 -11.98
CA GLY A 86 -2.89 17.24 -12.66
C GLY A 86 -3.89 18.12 -11.91
N THR A 87 -3.81 19.44 -12.11
CA THR A 87 -4.82 20.40 -11.65
C THR A 87 -5.31 21.28 -12.80
N GLU A 88 -6.45 21.94 -12.61
CA GLU A 88 -7.00 22.90 -13.59
C GLU A 88 -6.03 24.06 -13.89
N ASP A 89 -5.25 24.47 -12.89
CA ASP A 89 -4.22 25.53 -13.00
C ASP A 89 -2.99 25.11 -13.83
N GLY A 90 -2.95 23.84 -14.28
CA GLY A 90 -1.88 23.31 -15.12
C GLY A 90 -0.67 22.76 -14.35
N CYS A 91 -0.74 22.63 -13.03
CA CYS A 91 0.27 21.91 -12.28
C CYS A 91 0.21 20.42 -12.62
N THR A 92 1.37 19.81 -12.87
CA THR A 92 1.48 18.37 -13.18
C THR A 92 2.60 17.73 -12.39
N PHE A 93 2.38 16.49 -11.97
CA PHE A 93 3.35 15.66 -11.27
C PHE A 93 3.26 14.24 -11.83
N THR A 94 4.42 13.63 -12.05
CA THR A 94 4.57 12.26 -12.52
C THR A 94 5.63 11.58 -11.68
N ASP A 95 5.34 10.36 -11.21
CA ASP A 95 6.28 9.55 -10.46
C ASP A 95 6.02 8.05 -10.72
N ASP A 96 7.05 7.23 -10.50
CA ASP A 96 6.93 5.78 -10.62
C ASP A 96 6.88 5.15 -9.23
N VAL A 97 5.88 4.29 -9.01
CA VAL A 97 5.67 3.59 -7.74
C VAL A 97 5.53 2.09 -7.95
N GLU A 98 5.91 1.32 -6.94
CA GLU A 98 5.90 -0.13 -7.03
C GLU A 98 5.03 -0.75 -5.94
N ILE A 99 4.13 -1.65 -6.38
CA ILE A 99 3.42 -2.57 -5.50
C ILE A 99 4.18 -3.90 -5.51
N ILE A 100 4.73 -4.29 -4.37
CA ILE A 100 5.41 -5.55 -4.14
C ILE A 100 4.55 -6.47 -3.29
N GLU A 101 4.57 -7.77 -3.58
CA GLU A 101 3.91 -8.79 -2.76
C GLU A 101 4.94 -9.67 -2.05
N PRO A 102 4.58 -10.25 -0.89
CA PRO A 102 5.45 -11.21 -0.24
C PRO A 102 5.57 -12.49 -1.08
N PRO A 103 6.70 -13.23 -0.94
CA PRO A 103 6.82 -14.54 -1.57
C PRO A 103 5.71 -15.48 -1.13
N LEU A 104 5.39 -16.47 -1.96
CA LEU A 104 4.45 -17.53 -1.59
C LEU A 104 4.88 -18.20 -0.27
N LEU A 105 3.96 -18.29 0.69
CA LEU A 105 4.19 -19.01 1.93
C LEU A 105 4.15 -20.52 1.64
N THR A 106 5.25 -21.20 1.95
CA THR A 106 5.34 -22.65 1.92
C THR A 106 5.83 -23.14 3.28
N ALA A 107 5.44 -24.34 3.68
CA ALA A 107 5.90 -24.94 4.92
C ALA A 107 6.24 -26.40 4.71
N THR A 108 7.35 -26.82 5.29
CA THR A 108 7.71 -28.24 5.42
C THR A 108 7.70 -28.62 6.89
N SER A 109 7.44 -29.88 7.20
CA SER A 109 7.50 -30.39 8.57
C SER A 109 8.38 -31.62 8.64
N ALA A 110 9.07 -31.76 9.78
CA ALA A 110 9.88 -32.93 10.07
C ALA A 110 9.57 -33.45 11.47
N LEU A 111 9.48 -34.76 11.60
CA LEU A 111 9.46 -35.44 12.88
C LEU A 111 10.88 -35.44 13.45
N THR A 112 11.14 -34.60 14.43
CA THR A 112 12.46 -34.49 15.08
C THR A 112 12.61 -35.50 16.20
N ILE A 113 11.51 -35.86 16.87
CA ILE A 113 11.47 -36.92 17.88
C ILE A 113 10.30 -37.86 17.58
N PRO A 114 10.54 -39.17 17.36
CA PRO A 114 9.47 -40.11 17.10
C PRO A 114 8.58 -40.31 18.32
N LEU A 115 7.27 -40.34 18.08
CA LEU A 115 6.30 -40.67 19.13
C LEU A 115 6.49 -42.13 19.55
N THR A 116 6.85 -42.34 20.81
CA THR A 116 7.03 -43.67 21.41
C THR A 116 6.18 -43.75 22.69
N CYS A 117 6.76 -44.15 23.83
CA CYS A 117 6.10 -44.01 25.13
C CYS A 117 6.29 -42.61 25.76
N ASN A 118 7.07 -41.75 25.11
CA ASN A 118 7.26 -40.35 25.45
C ASN A 118 6.68 -39.45 24.35
N ASP A 119 6.56 -38.16 24.66
CA ASP A 119 6.13 -37.13 23.72
C ASP A 119 7.02 -37.11 22.46
N GLY A 120 6.37 -37.03 21.30
CA GLY A 120 7.02 -36.81 20.01
C GLY A 120 7.10 -35.32 19.70
N GLU A 121 8.01 -34.94 18.81
CA GLU A 121 8.23 -33.56 18.41
C GLU A 121 8.18 -33.44 16.89
N ILE A 122 7.40 -32.46 16.43
CA ILE A 122 7.34 -32.05 15.02
C ILE A 122 7.80 -30.61 14.95
N THR A 123 8.81 -30.35 14.14
CA THR A 123 9.26 -28.99 13.81
C THR A 123 8.72 -28.60 12.44
N VAL A 124 8.19 -27.38 12.33
CA VAL A 124 7.71 -26.80 11.07
C VAL A 124 8.70 -25.73 10.61
N TYR A 125 9.08 -25.79 9.33
CA TYR A 125 9.98 -24.84 8.67
C TYR A 125 9.20 -24.05 7.62
N PRO A 126 8.65 -22.88 7.97
CA PRO A 126 8.00 -21.98 7.02
C PRO A 126 9.04 -21.21 6.19
N VAL A 127 8.73 -20.96 4.92
CA VAL A 127 9.53 -20.18 3.95
C VAL A 127 8.59 -19.27 3.15
N GLY A 128 8.92 -17.98 3.03
CA GLY A 128 8.09 -16.99 2.34
C GLY A 128 6.98 -16.40 3.22
N GLY A 129 6.03 -15.68 2.62
CA GLY A 129 4.96 -14.98 3.32
C GLY A 129 5.46 -13.85 4.25
N THR A 130 4.53 -13.33 5.07
CA THR A 130 4.81 -12.27 6.05
C THR A 130 4.65 -12.84 7.46
N ALA A 131 5.71 -12.76 8.28
CA ALA A 131 5.65 -13.15 9.69
C ALA A 131 4.76 -12.18 10.51
N PRO A 132 4.17 -12.61 11.63
CA PRO A 132 4.32 -13.90 12.32
C PRO A 132 3.48 -15.04 11.73
N TYR A 133 4.00 -16.27 11.80
CA TYR A 133 3.28 -17.46 11.36
C TYR A 133 2.48 -18.10 12.51
N PHE A 134 1.27 -18.54 12.19
CA PHE A 134 0.41 -19.32 13.10
C PHE A 134 0.23 -20.72 12.53
N TYR A 135 0.37 -21.72 13.39
CA TYR A 135 0.22 -23.13 13.03
C TYR A 135 -0.94 -23.73 13.81
N PHE A 136 -1.67 -24.63 13.16
CA PHE A 136 -2.73 -25.41 13.76
C PHE A 136 -2.49 -26.88 13.45
N VAL A 137 -2.58 -27.73 14.47
CA VAL A 137 -2.50 -29.18 14.31
C VAL A 137 -3.92 -29.72 14.34
N ASN A 138 -4.45 -30.10 13.16
CA ASN A 138 -5.75 -30.75 13.06
C ASN A 138 -5.60 -32.26 13.24
N SER A 139 -5.91 -32.77 14.43
CA SER A 139 -6.03 -34.19 14.70
C SER A 139 -7.38 -34.71 14.20
N THR A 140 -7.44 -35.47 13.10
CA THR A 140 -8.70 -36.03 12.55
C THR A 140 -9.00 -37.47 12.99
N THR A 141 -8.45 -37.93 14.11
CA THR A 141 -8.93 -39.13 14.81
C THR A 141 -8.83 -38.89 16.32
N ASP A 142 -9.98 -38.66 17.00
CA ASP A 142 -10.10 -38.40 18.46
C ASP A 142 -9.25 -39.35 19.34
N PHE A 143 -8.72 -38.95 20.51
CA PHE A 143 -9.37 -38.21 21.61
C PHE A 143 -8.53 -37.05 22.20
N GLN A 144 -9.22 -35.98 22.61
CA GLN A 144 -8.71 -34.93 23.51
C GLN A 144 -9.29 -35.04 24.92
N THR A 145 -8.49 -34.71 25.95
CA THR A 145 -8.96 -34.44 27.32
C THR A 145 -8.42 -33.12 27.87
N VAL A 146 -8.90 -32.02 27.25
CA VAL A 146 -8.99 -30.59 27.66
C VAL A 146 -7.77 -29.63 27.62
N PRO A 147 -7.97 -28.30 27.41
CA PRO A 147 -9.12 -27.59 26.83
C PRO A 147 -8.77 -26.61 25.68
N ARG A 148 -9.76 -26.45 24.79
CA ARG A 148 -9.75 -25.70 23.53
C ARG A 148 -9.55 -24.20 23.69
N ASN A 149 -8.89 -23.58 22.70
CA ASN A 149 -9.53 -22.55 21.89
C ASN A 149 -8.96 -22.64 20.47
N SER A 150 -9.82 -22.55 19.46
CA SER A 150 -9.46 -22.00 18.15
C SER A 150 -10.79 -21.66 17.50
N SER A 151 -11.33 -20.51 17.93
CA SER A 151 -12.30 -19.75 17.18
C SER A 151 -11.78 -19.61 15.74
N TYR A 152 -12.52 -20.18 14.79
CA TYR A 152 -12.25 -20.01 13.37
C TYR A 152 -12.32 -18.52 13.04
N SER A 153 -11.17 -17.90 12.81
CA SER A 153 -11.07 -16.67 12.05
C SER A 153 -10.19 -16.99 10.84
N SER A 154 -10.86 -17.21 9.72
CA SER A 154 -10.27 -17.35 8.40
C SER A 154 -9.46 -16.10 8.05
N ARG A 155 -8.14 -16.22 8.01
CA ARG A 155 -7.23 -15.27 7.33
C ARG A 155 -6.08 -16.01 6.66
N CYS A 156 -5.96 -15.76 5.35
CA CYS A 156 -5.03 -16.25 4.33
C CYS A 156 -4.50 -17.68 4.49
N LEU A 157 -5.05 -18.59 3.69
CA LEU A 157 -4.37 -19.80 3.21
C LEU A 157 -3.73 -19.50 1.86
#